data_AF-A0A964ENY2-F1
#
_entry.id   AF-A0A964ENY2-F1
#
_cell.length_a   1.000
_cell.length_b   1.000
_cell.length_c   1.000
_cell.angle_alpha   90.00
_cell.angle_beta   90.00
_cell.angle_gamma   90.00
#
_symmetry.space_group_name_H-M   'P 1'
#
loop_
_entity.id
_entity.type
_entity.pdbx_description
1 polymer ?
#
loop_
_entity_poly.entity_id
_entity_poly.type
_entity_poly.pdbx_seq_one_letter_code
_entity_poly.pdbx_strand_id
1 'polypeptide(L)'
;MNPRIARGPKARILLHSLAALAASCLLAASAAGCAHSKAAEKSEPAEYTEHPVVHWKGFTYRAGQKVRLENRAGTFKPVDTGASEDVVAAPGQVGVILGGETRKATRYFTPKPDEPIQVIRVRWPMQDWQTVSGKTVRLGEFEATVHADYLRPVE
;
A
#
# COMPACT_ATOMS: atom_id res chain seq x y z
N MET A 1 -56.29 8.20 -28.38
CA MET A 1 -57.20 7.04 -28.53
C MET A 1 -56.49 5.80 -27.99
N ASN A 2 -57.17 5.05 -27.13
CA ASN A 2 -56.68 3.88 -26.35
C ASN A 2 -56.74 2.59 -27.21
N PRO A 3 -56.05 1.46 -26.89
CA PRO A 3 -56.29 0.75 -25.63
C PRO A 3 -55.14 -0.02 -24.93
N ARG A 4 -55.37 -0.16 -23.61
CA ARG A 4 -54.94 -1.15 -22.59
C ARG A 4 -54.64 -2.59 -23.06
N ILE A 5 -53.64 -3.25 -22.43
CA ILE A 5 -53.61 -4.68 -21.97
C ILE A 5 -52.61 -4.81 -20.77
N ALA A 6 -53.07 -4.95 -19.51
CA ALA A 6 -53.15 -6.15 -18.62
C ALA A 6 -51.79 -6.77 -18.18
N ARG A 7 -51.32 -6.63 -16.92
CA ARG A 7 -51.56 -7.39 -15.64
C ARG A 7 -51.02 -8.85 -15.55
N GLY A 8 -49.91 -9.00 -14.79
CA GLY A 8 -49.60 -10.10 -13.83
C GLY A 8 -48.87 -11.36 -14.36
N PRO A 9 -48.32 -12.27 -13.50
CA PRO A 9 -48.26 -12.27 -12.03
C PRO A 9 -46.86 -12.46 -11.39
N LYS A 10 -46.83 -12.34 -10.05
CA LYS A 10 -45.71 -12.58 -9.12
C LYS A 10 -45.41 -14.08 -8.97
N ALA A 11 -44.14 -14.44 -8.84
CA ALA A 11 -43.73 -15.75 -8.30
C ALA A 11 -42.77 -15.55 -7.12
N ARG A 12 -43.32 -15.70 -5.90
CA ARG A 12 -42.59 -16.01 -4.68
C ARG A 12 -42.20 -17.49 -4.74
N ILE A 13 -40.96 -17.82 -4.45
CA ILE A 13 -40.60 -19.19 -4.03
C ILE A 13 -39.91 -19.06 -2.66
N LEU A 14 -40.74 -19.27 -1.64
CA LEU A 14 -40.36 -19.81 -0.34
C LEU A 14 -40.54 -21.33 -0.47
N LEU A 15 -39.53 -22.13 -0.12
CA LEU A 15 -39.67 -23.31 0.75
C LEU A 15 -38.27 -23.88 1.05
N HIS A 16 -37.81 -23.78 2.29
CA HIS A 16 -37.83 -24.85 3.30
C HIS A 16 -36.98 -26.07 2.91
N SER A 17 -35.93 -26.35 3.69
CA SER A 17 -35.72 -27.67 4.30
C SER A 17 -34.63 -27.58 5.37
N LEU A 18 -35.06 -27.72 6.62
CA LEU A 18 -34.25 -28.21 7.72
C LEU A 18 -33.81 -29.65 7.40
N ALA A 19 -32.56 -29.98 7.68
CA ALA A 19 -32.18 -31.33 8.10
C ALA A 19 -30.96 -31.24 9.03
N ALA A 20 -31.22 -31.46 10.31
CA ALA A 20 -30.22 -31.84 11.29
C ALA A 20 -29.89 -33.33 11.13
N LEU A 21 -28.64 -33.74 11.30
CA LEU A 21 -28.28 -35.04 11.87
C LEU A 21 -26.78 -35.04 12.23
N ALA A 22 -26.50 -35.20 13.52
CA ALA A 22 -25.85 -36.39 14.10
C ALA A 22 -24.36 -36.18 14.41
N ALA A 23 -24.10 -35.98 15.70
CA ALA A 23 -22.84 -36.28 16.32
C ALA A 23 -22.50 -37.77 16.15
N SER A 24 -21.24 -38.07 15.88
CA SER A 24 -20.65 -39.37 16.15
C SER A 24 -19.19 -39.15 16.55
N CYS A 25 -18.95 -39.28 17.85
CA CYS A 25 -17.62 -39.51 18.38
C CYS A 25 -17.11 -40.86 17.86
N LEU A 26 -15.94 -40.87 17.23
CA LEU A 26 -15.07 -42.04 17.17
C LEU A 26 -13.63 -41.57 17.30
N LEU A 27 -13.07 -41.88 18.48
CA LEU A 27 -11.64 -41.92 18.73
C LEU A 27 -11.04 -43.05 17.87
N ALA A 28 -9.97 -42.75 17.13
CA ALA A 28 -8.96 -43.74 16.78
C ALA A 28 -7.61 -43.04 16.65
N ALA A 29 -6.71 -43.37 17.58
CA ALA A 29 -5.32 -42.98 17.57
C ALA A 29 -4.49 -43.89 16.65
N SER A 30 -3.28 -43.41 16.31
CA SER A 30 -2.13 -44.16 15.77
C SER A 30 -2.14 -44.45 14.26
N ALA A 31 -1.29 -43.73 13.50
CA ALA A 31 0.04 -44.23 13.12
C ALA A 31 0.66 -43.34 12.02
N ALA A 32 1.91 -42.95 12.27
CA ALA A 32 3.02 -42.74 11.34
C ALA A 32 2.76 -42.29 9.89
N GLY A 33 3.39 -41.16 9.54
CA GLY A 33 4.21 -41.10 8.32
C GLY A 33 3.77 -40.11 7.26
N CYS A 34 4.58 -39.06 7.12
CA CYS A 34 4.78 -38.23 5.92
C CYS A 34 3.62 -37.33 5.50
N ALA A 35 3.64 -36.06 5.96
CA ALA A 35 3.48 -34.93 5.04
C ALA A 35 3.71 -33.59 5.78
N HIS A 36 4.68 -32.84 5.27
CA HIS A 36 4.81 -31.38 5.39
C HIS A 36 4.69 -30.81 6.80
N SER A 37 5.83 -30.81 7.51
CA SER A 37 6.09 -29.83 8.55
C SER A 37 5.95 -28.44 7.95
N LYS A 38 4.77 -27.86 8.12
CA LYS A 38 4.50 -26.43 8.02
C LYS A 38 5.43 -25.79 9.05
N ALA A 39 6.60 -25.35 8.61
CA ALA A 39 7.44 -24.48 9.40
C ALA A 39 6.60 -23.23 9.66
N ALA A 40 6.02 -23.16 10.86
CA ALA A 40 5.47 -21.95 11.40
C ALA A 40 6.66 -20.99 11.51
N GLU A 41 6.78 -20.12 10.51
CA GLU A 41 7.70 -19.00 10.51
C GLU A 41 7.35 -18.20 11.77
N LYS A 42 8.19 -18.38 12.79
CA LYS A 42 8.19 -17.60 14.01
C LYS A 42 8.43 -16.17 13.56
N SER A 43 7.36 -15.42 13.36
CA SER A 43 7.43 -14.00 13.08
C SER A 43 8.01 -13.38 14.34
N GLU A 44 9.32 -13.12 14.31
CA GLU A 44 9.95 -12.26 15.29
C GLU A 44 9.13 -10.96 15.34
N PRO A 45 8.81 -10.43 16.53
CA PRO A 45 8.13 -9.15 16.59
C PRO A 45 9.01 -8.15 15.86
N ALA A 46 8.50 -7.61 14.74
CA ALA A 46 9.17 -6.55 14.00
C ALA A 46 9.50 -5.46 15.02
N GLU A 47 10.79 -5.29 15.29
CA GLU A 47 11.29 -4.26 16.18
C GLU A 47 10.72 -2.93 15.68
N TYR A 48 9.81 -2.35 16.46
CA TYR A 48 9.12 -1.12 16.09
C TYR A 48 10.14 0.00 16.15
N THR A 49 10.85 0.19 15.04
CA THR A 49 11.75 1.31 14.89
C THR A 49 10.86 2.54 14.79
N GLU A 50 10.84 3.37 15.83
CA GLU A 50 10.15 4.64 15.79
C GLU A 50 10.76 5.49 14.67
N HIS A 51 10.02 5.63 13.57
CA HIS A 51 10.43 6.52 12.50
C HIS A 51 10.27 7.98 12.93
N PRO A 52 11.26 8.85 12.67
CA PRO A 52 11.21 10.23 13.13
C PRO A 52 10.05 10.98 12.48
N VAL A 53 9.34 11.75 13.30
CA VAL A 53 8.30 12.69 12.88
C VAL A 53 8.96 13.87 12.18
N VAL A 54 8.42 14.27 11.03
CA VAL A 54 8.95 15.39 10.25
C VAL A 54 8.03 16.60 10.37
N HIS A 55 8.56 17.73 10.82
CA HIS A 55 7.88 19.02 10.84
C HIS A 55 8.43 19.90 9.73
N TRP A 56 7.58 20.30 8.78
CA TRP A 56 8.02 21.08 7.63
C TRP A 56 6.92 22.02 7.13
N LYS A 57 7.23 23.32 7.04
CA LYS A 57 6.32 24.39 6.56
C LYS A 57 4.90 24.33 7.14
N GLY A 58 4.78 24.10 8.44
CA GLY A 58 3.49 24.03 9.14
C GLY A 58 2.78 22.68 9.06
N PHE A 59 3.31 21.71 8.29
CA PHE A 59 2.80 20.34 8.25
C PHE A 59 3.59 19.44 9.21
N THR A 60 2.89 18.45 9.77
CA THR A 60 3.49 17.35 10.54
C THR A 60 3.24 16.05 9.79
N TYR A 61 4.32 15.34 9.49
CA TYR A 61 4.31 14.08 8.74
C TYR A 61 4.66 12.93 9.68
N ARG A 62 3.79 11.92 9.71
CA ARG A 62 3.93 10.71 10.56
C ARG A 62 3.87 9.45 9.72
N ALA A 63 4.59 8.41 10.14
CA ALA A 63 4.46 7.08 9.55
C ALA A 63 2.99 6.62 9.53
N GLY A 64 2.57 5.96 8.46
CA GLY A 64 1.20 5.52 8.22
C GLY A 64 0.27 6.58 7.63
N GLN A 65 0.66 7.86 7.62
CA GLN A 65 -0.15 8.93 7.03
C GLN A 65 -0.13 8.88 5.50
N LYS A 66 -1.27 9.19 4.86
CA LYS A 66 -1.33 9.38 3.42
C LYS A 66 -0.82 10.75 3.02
N VAL A 67 -0.07 10.78 1.92
CA VAL A 67 0.43 12.00 1.30
C VAL A 67 0.21 11.97 -0.19
N ARG A 68 0.08 13.15 -0.79
CA ARG A 68 -0.02 13.35 -2.23
C ARG A 68 1.12 14.23 -2.71
N LEU A 69 1.67 13.92 -3.89
CA LEU A 69 2.53 14.85 -4.62
C LEU A 69 1.71 16.06 -5.06
N GLU A 70 2.06 17.25 -4.58
CA GLU A 70 1.43 18.50 -4.99
C GLU A 70 2.13 19.12 -6.22
N ASN A 71 3.45 18.92 -6.32
CA ASN A 71 4.31 19.46 -7.36
C ASN A 71 5.22 18.38 -7.94
N ARG A 72 5.83 18.63 -9.09
CA ARG A 72 6.77 17.70 -9.71
C ARG A 72 8.03 17.56 -8.84
N ALA A 73 8.31 16.33 -8.38
CA ALA A 73 9.41 16.02 -7.45
C ALA A 73 10.62 15.35 -8.14
N GLY A 74 10.81 15.58 -9.44
CA GLY A 74 11.86 14.93 -10.24
C GLY A 74 11.42 13.60 -10.85
N THR A 75 12.29 12.59 -10.74
CA THR A 75 12.04 11.22 -11.22
C THR A 75 12.36 10.19 -10.13
N PHE A 76 11.69 9.05 -10.20
CA PHE A 76 12.00 7.88 -9.37
C PHE A 76 12.51 6.74 -10.24
N LYS A 77 13.46 5.99 -9.70
CA LYS A 77 13.87 4.71 -10.24
C LYS A 77 13.24 3.59 -9.40
N PRO A 78 12.13 2.97 -9.83
CA PRO A 78 11.41 1.99 -9.04
C PRO A 78 12.07 0.61 -9.18
N VAL A 79 13.27 0.46 -8.60
CA VAL A 79 14.18 -0.68 -8.79
C VAL A 79 13.49 -2.03 -8.55
N ASP A 80 12.58 -2.09 -7.57
CA ASP A 80 11.92 -3.32 -7.14
C ASP A 80 10.74 -3.76 -8.03
N THR A 81 10.39 -2.94 -9.03
CA THR A 81 9.25 -3.22 -9.93
C THR A 81 9.65 -3.87 -11.26
N GLY A 82 10.95 -4.01 -11.51
CA GLY A 82 11.48 -4.50 -12.79
C GLY A 82 11.34 -3.49 -13.94
N ALA A 83 10.94 -2.24 -13.67
CA ALA A 83 10.86 -1.21 -14.68
C ALA A 83 12.26 -0.80 -15.17
N SER A 84 12.44 -0.74 -16.50
CA SER A 84 13.69 -0.34 -17.14
C SER A 84 13.90 1.18 -17.20
N GLU A 85 12.82 1.94 -17.07
CA GLU A 85 12.81 3.41 -17.18
C GLU A 85 12.42 4.06 -15.86
N ASP A 86 13.00 5.24 -15.62
CA ASP A 86 12.58 6.13 -14.55
C ASP A 86 11.16 6.66 -14.82
N VAL A 87 10.41 6.87 -13.73
CA VAL A 87 9.08 7.49 -13.77
C VAL A 87 9.10 8.91 -13.25
N VAL A 88 8.24 9.75 -13.82
CA VAL A 88 8.06 11.14 -13.41
C VAL A 88 7.25 11.19 -12.13
N ALA A 89 7.80 11.84 -11.11
CA ALA A 89 7.11 12.14 -9.86
C ALA A 89 6.14 13.32 -10.06
N ALA A 90 5.08 13.11 -10.82
CA ALA A 90 4.10 14.13 -11.17
C ALA A 90 3.08 14.38 -10.04
N PRO A 91 2.44 15.57 -10.01
CA PRO A 91 1.35 15.84 -9.07
C PRO A 91 0.22 14.81 -9.15
N GLY A 92 -0.43 14.56 -8.01
CA GLY A 92 -1.60 13.68 -7.92
C GLY A 92 -1.33 12.27 -7.43
N GLN A 93 -0.08 11.79 -7.50
CA GLN A 93 0.29 10.47 -6.96
C GLN A 93 0.13 10.44 -5.45
N VAL A 94 -0.48 9.38 -4.93
CA VAL A 94 -0.73 9.21 -3.48
C VAL A 94 0.10 8.06 -2.95
N GLY A 95 0.68 8.25 -1.77
CA GLY A 95 1.49 7.25 -1.08
C GLY A 95 1.28 7.28 0.43
N VAL A 96 1.93 6.35 1.13
CA VAL A 96 1.91 6.23 2.58
C VAL A 96 3.30 6.54 3.12
N ILE A 97 3.38 7.41 4.12
CA ILE A 97 4.64 7.75 4.76
C ILE A 97 5.15 6.54 5.53
N LEU A 98 6.41 6.18 5.31
CA LEU A 98 7.13 5.22 6.14
C LEU A 98 7.91 5.93 7.23
N GLY A 99 8.48 7.10 6.95
CA GLY A 99 9.23 7.88 7.95
C GLY A 99 10.02 9.02 7.35
N GLY A 100 10.61 9.85 8.22
CA GLY A 100 11.66 10.79 7.83
C GLY A 100 13.03 10.12 7.72
N GLU A 101 13.86 10.57 6.79
CA GLU A 101 15.26 10.12 6.67
C GLU A 101 16.20 11.33 6.58
N THR A 102 17.34 11.25 7.27
CA THR A 102 18.42 12.22 7.05
C THR A 102 18.98 12.04 5.65
N ARG A 103 19.32 13.15 5.00
CA ARG A 103 20.00 13.11 3.71
C ARG A 103 21.30 12.30 3.85
N LYS A 104 21.59 11.44 2.87
CA LYS A 104 22.86 10.71 2.85
C LYS A 104 24.00 11.66 2.52
N ALA A 105 25.13 11.50 3.21
CA ALA A 105 26.34 12.22 2.85
C ALA A 105 26.81 11.83 1.44
N THR A 106 27.31 12.82 0.71
CA THR A 106 27.92 12.65 -0.62
C THR A 106 29.27 13.36 -0.64
N ARG A 107 30.05 13.18 -1.70
CA ARG A 107 31.32 13.91 -1.88
C ARG A 107 31.18 15.44 -1.91
N TYR A 108 29.96 15.96 -2.10
CA TYR A 108 29.67 17.41 -2.17
C TYR A 108 28.72 17.90 -1.08
N PHE A 109 28.28 17.01 -0.18
CA PHE A 109 27.29 17.35 0.83
C PHE A 109 27.49 16.50 2.08
N THR A 110 27.71 17.17 3.21
CA THR A 110 27.73 16.55 4.53
C THR A 110 26.51 17.06 5.30
N PRO A 111 25.57 16.19 5.70
CA PRO A 111 24.43 16.59 6.52
C PRO A 111 24.93 17.11 7.85
N LYS A 112 24.34 18.20 8.35
CA LYS A 112 24.66 18.65 9.70
C LYS A 112 23.89 17.80 10.72
N PRO A 113 24.46 17.47 11.89
CA PRO A 113 23.78 16.67 12.90
C PRO A 113 22.45 17.26 13.39
N ASP A 114 22.33 18.59 13.34
CA ASP A 114 21.18 19.39 13.76
C ASP A 114 20.29 19.84 12.59
N GLU A 115 20.58 19.41 11.36
CA GLU A 115 19.74 19.74 10.21
C GLU A 115 18.36 19.08 10.37
N PRO A 116 17.25 19.83 10.26
CA PRO A 116 15.93 19.23 10.34
C PRO A 116 15.76 18.21 9.22
N ILE A 117 15.10 17.10 9.52
CA ILE A 117 14.77 16.09 8.50
C ILE A 117 13.82 16.72 7.48
N GLN A 118 14.17 16.62 6.20
CA GLN A 118 13.40 17.20 5.09
C GLN A 118 13.02 16.16 4.04
N VAL A 119 13.61 14.96 4.13
CA VAL A 119 13.36 13.85 3.21
C VAL A 119 12.43 12.86 3.89
N ILE A 120 11.36 12.50 3.19
CA ILE A 120 10.34 11.58 3.66
C ILE A 120 10.38 10.35 2.77
N ARG A 121 10.51 9.18 3.37
CA ARG A 121 10.35 7.90 2.68
C ARG A 121 8.87 7.58 2.57
N VAL A 122 8.43 7.32 1.35
CA VAL A 122 7.04 7.08 1.00
C VAL A 122 6.95 5.75 0.27
N ARG A 123 5.98 4.94 0.67
CA ARG A 123 5.53 3.75 -0.05
C ARG A 123 4.42 4.15 -1.01
N TRP A 124 4.65 3.89 -2.28
CA TRP A 124 3.68 4.14 -3.34
C TRP A 124 2.93 2.84 -3.64
N PRO A 125 1.60 2.79 -3.44
CA PRO A 125 0.81 1.63 -3.82
C PRO A 125 0.78 1.48 -5.36
N MET A 126 0.23 0.35 -5.82
CA MET A 126 0.05 0.11 -7.25
C MET A 126 -0.81 1.22 -7.90
N GLN A 127 -0.22 1.97 -8.82
CA GLN A 127 -0.88 3.05 -9.55
C GLN A 127 -0.20 3.33 -10.90
N ASP A 128 -0.80 4.22 -11.68
CA ASP A 128 -0.31 4.56 -13.01
C ASP A 128 0.68 5.72 -12.94
N TRP A 129 1.79 5.58 -13.66
CA TRP A 129 2.91 6.51 -13.70
C TRP A 129 3.24 6.88 -15.14
N GLN A 130 3.76 8.09 -15.32
CA GLN A 130 4.33 8.50 -16.60
C GLN A 130 5.84 8.21 -16.58
N THR A 131 6.36 7.52 -17.59
CA THR A 131 7.81 7.36 -17.79
C THR A 131 8.43 8.66 -18.27
N VAL A 132 9.75 8.77 -18.20
CA VAL A 132 10.49 9.90 -18.80
C VAL A 132 10.28 10.01 -20.32
N SER A 133 9.98 8.91 -21.00
CA SER A 133 9.61 8.87 -22.43
C SER A 133 8.17 9.30 -22.71
N GLY A 134 7.37 9.58 -21.67
CA GLY A 134 5.99 10.03 -21.78
C GLY A 134 4.94 8.91 -21.84
N LYS A 135 5.36 7.65 -21.78
CA LYS A 135 4.46 6.48 -21.76
C LYS A 135 3.80 6.34 -20.39
N THR A 136 2.55 5.90 -20.36
CA THR A 136 1.91 5.49 -19.09
C THR A 136 2.23 4.03 -18.80
N VAL A 137 2.70 3.75 -17.58
CA VAL A 137 2.99 2.41 -17.08
C VAL A 137 2.31 2.21 -15.73
N ARG A 138 1.77 1.02 -15.49
CA ARG A 138 1.25 0.65 -14.17
C ARG A 138 2.34 -0.07 -13.41
N LEU A 139 2.74 0.49 -12.26
CA LEU A 139 3.78 -0.09 -11.41
C LEU A 139 3.15 -0.72 -10.18
N GLY A 140 3.74 -1.82 -9.70
CA GLY A 140 3.44 -2.40 -8.39
C GLY A 140 3.85 -1.47 -7.26
N GLU A 141 3.74 -1.97 -6.02
CA GLU A 141 4.21 -1.22 -4.87
C GLU A 141 5.73 -0.99 -4.95
N PHE A 142 6.17 0.22 -4.64
CA PHE A 142 7.59 0.54 -4.47
C PHE A 142 7.78 1.68 -3.49
N GLU A 143 9.02 1.85 -3.02
CA GLU A 143 9.38 2.89 -2.07
C GLU A 143 10.28 3.93 -2.74
N ALA A 144 10.08 5.20 -2.40
CA ALA A 144 10.97 6.27 -2.81
C ALA A 144 11.04 7.36 -1.74
N THR A 145 12.14 8.10 -1.76
CA THR A 145 12.35 9.25 -0.88
C THR A 145 11.97 10.53 -1.61
N VAL A 146 11.21 11.41 -0.96
CA VAL A 146 10.74 12.68 -1.52
C VAL A 146 10.97 13.81 -0.53
N HIS A 147 11.38 14.97 -1.01
CA HIS A 147 11.49 16.15 -0.17
C HIS A 147 10.10 16.63 0.30
N ALA A 148 9.98 17.03 1.56
CA ALA A 148 8.72 17.45 2.19
C ALA A 148 8.05 18.66 1.49
N ASP A 149 8.81 19.43 0.69
CA ASP A 149 8.27 20.52 -0.13
C ASP A 149 7.28 20.06 -1.21
N TYR A 150 7.40 18.82 -1.67
CA TYR A 150 6.56 18.29 -2.75
C TYR A 150 5.34 17.54 -2.24
N LEU A 151 5.21 17.37 -0.92
CA LEU A 151 4.17 16.56 -0.32
C LEU A 151 3.11 17.42 0.36
N ARG A 152 1.89 16.89 0.36
CA ARG A 152 0.77 17.37 1.16
C ARG A 152 0.09 16.19 1.86
N PRO A 153 -0.24 16.31 3.15
CA PRO A 153 -1.15 15.39 3.81
C PRO A 153 -2.46 15.23 3.03
N VAL A 154 -2.99 14.00 3.04
CA VAL A 154 -4.35 13.69 2.56
C VAL A 154 -5.17 13.28 3.78
N GLU A 155 -6.39 13.82 3.88
CA GLU A 155 -7.38 13.46 4.91
C GLU A 155 -7.96 12.05 4.70
#